data_AF-A0A3A9BC27-F1
#
_entry.id   AF-A0A3A9BC27-F1
#
_cell.length_a   1.000
_cell.length_b   1.000
_cell.length_c   1.000
_cell.angle_alpha   90.00
_cell.angle_beta   90.00
_cell.angle_gamma   90.00
#
_symmetry.space_group_name_H-M   'P 1'
#
loop_
_entity.id
_entity.type
_entity.pdbx_description
1 polymer ?
#
loop_
_entity_poly.entity_id
_entity_poly.type
_entity_poly.pdbx_seq_one_letter_code
_entity_poly.pdbx_strand_id
1 'polypeptide(L)'
;MYDTLPPGEVWRRFVLHIFLSAGWIFRVMGIPVAAALPAAEYLRITAVGIPFLSAYNFYSAVTKAGGDAGTPVRDMSVSCLMNMVLDYVFVVIIRLGIRGVASATVISQAAAAGLAVIWAASISFP
;
A
#
# COMPACT_ATOMS: atom_id res chain seq x y z
N MET A 1 21.65 -9.28 -26.73
CA MET A 1 22.09 -9.71 -25.38
C MET A 1 21.18 -9.07 -24.32
N TYR A 2 19.86 -9.21 -24.51
CA TYR A 2 18.82 -8.83 -23.57
C TYR A 2 18.08 -10.11 -23.25
N ASP A 3 18.67 -10.94 -22.40
CA ASP A 3 17.94 -12.06 -21.82
C ASP A 3 16.89 -11.46 -20.89
N THR A 4 15.69 -11.33 -21.42
CA THR A 4 14.48 -10.98 -20.68
C THR A 4 14.28 -12.06 -19.63
N LEU A 5 14.73 -11.77 -18.42
CA LEU A 5 14.42 -12.56 -17.23
C LEU A 5 12.92 -12.86 -17.20
N PRO A 6 12.50 -14.09 -16.84
CA PRO A 6 11.08 -14.42 -16.79
C PRO A 6 10.34 -13.38 -15.93
N PRO A 7 9.12 -12.95 -16.30
CA PRO A 7 8.45 -11.80 -15.67
C PRO A 7 8.39 -11.87 -14.13
N GLY A 8 8.27 -13.07 -13.56
CA GLY A 8 8.28 -13.28 -12.11
C GLY A 8 9.64 -13.08 -11.43
N GLU A 9 10.75 -13.23 -12.14
CA GLU A 9 12.11 -13.10 -11.62
C GLU A 9 12.50 -11.62 -11.45
N VAL A 10 11.99 -10.75 -12.31
CA VAL A 10 12.21 -9.29 -12.22
C VAL A 10 11.61 -8.74 -10.93
N TRP A 11 10.36 -9.13 -10.63
CA TRP A 11 9.72 -8.78 -9.38
C TRP A 11 10.48 -9.33 -8.17
N ARG A 12 10.88 -10.60 -8.23
CA ARG A 12 11.63 -11.24 -7.13
C ARG A 12 12.98 -10.56 -6.89
N ARG A 13 13.70 -10.16 -7.93
CA ARG A 13 15.00 -9.45 -7.83
C ARG A 13 14.85 -8.02 -7.34
N PHE A 14 13.82 -7.29 -7.79
CA PHE A 14 13.52 -5.94 -7.30
C PHE A 14 13.20 -5.96 -5.79
N VAL A 15 12.34 -6.89 -5.40
CA VAL A 15 12.00 -7.14 -4.00
C VAL A 15 13.25 -7.53 -3.19
N LEU A 16 14.08 -8.46 -3.70
CA LEU A 16 15.32 -8.85 -3.02
C LEU A 16 16.28 -7.66 -2.85
N HIS A 17 16.43 -6.81 -3.87
CA HIS A 17 17.33 -5.65 -3.78
C HIS A 17 16.88 -4.64 -2.72
N ILE A 18 15.57 -4.37 -2.62
CA ILE A 18 15.00 -3.55 -1.54
C ILE A 18 15.25 -4.18 -0.18
N PHE A 19 15.05 -5.50 -0.04
CA PHE A 19 15.28 -6.19 1.24
C PHE A 19 16.76 -6.26 1.64
N LEU A 20 17.68 -6.42 0.68
CA LEU A 20 19.12 -6.45 0.94
C LEU A 20 19.67 -5.06 1.28
N SER A 21 19.13 -4.01 0.65
CA SER A 21 19.50 -2.62 0.93
C SER A 21 18.88 -2.06 2.22
N ALA A 22 17.83 -2.70 2.75
CA ALA A 22 17.17 -2.32 4.00
C ALA A 22 18.14 -2.22 5.20
N GLY A 23 19.13 -3.11 5.30
CA GLY A 23 20.12 -3.06 6.39
C GLY A 23 21.00 -1.81 6.35
N TRP A 24 21.31 -1.31 5.15
CA TRP A 24 22.05 -0.05 4.98
C TRP A 24 21.13 1.14 5.26
N ILE A 25 19.90 1.12 4.75
CA ILE A 25 18.89 2.16 4.98
C ILE A 25 18.62 2.31 6.48
N PHE A 26 18.45 1.20 7.21
CA PHE A 26 18.19 1.22 8.65
C PHE A 26 19.37 1.77 9.45
N ARG A 27 20.63 1.51 9.04
CA ARG A 27 21.80 2.13 9.67
C ARG A 27 21.90 3.62 9.40
N VAL A 28 21.60 4.06 8.17
CA VAL A 28 21.60 5.48 7.79
C VAL A 28 20.47 6.25 8.48
N MET A 29 19.30 5.63 8.63
CA MET A 29 18.16 6.19 9.38
C MET A 29 18.32 6.11 10.91
N GLY A 30 19.40 5.52 11.41
CA GLY A 30 19.63 5.37 12.85
C GLY A 30 18.64 4.43 13.55
N ILE A 31 18.02 3.50 12.82
CA ILE A 31 17.06 2.55 13.37
C ILE A 31 17.80 1.53 14.25
N PRO A 32 17.46 1.41 15.54
CA PRO A 32 18.09 0.44 16.42
C PRO A 32 17.86 -0.99 15.91
N VAL A 33 18.85 -1.86 16.08
CA VAL A 33 18.82 -3.26 15.57
C VAL A 33 17.57 -4.02 16.05
N ALA A 34 17.07 -3.72 17.25
CA ALA A 34 15.85 -4.28 17.80
C ALA A 34 14.58 -3.97 16.98
N ALA A 35 14.56 -2.84 16.25
CA ALA A 35 13.43 -2.43 15.40
C ALA A 35 13.56 -2.91 13.94
N ALA A 36 14.72 -3.43 13.53
CA ALA A 36 14.94 -3.87 12.15
C ALA A 36 14.06 -5.05 11.73
N LEU A 37 13.86 -6.02 12.63
CA LEU A 37 12.99 -7.19 12.39
C LEU A 37 11.51 -6.79 12.23
N PRO A 38 10.90 -6.03 13.17
CA PRO A 38 9.54 -5.52 13.01
C PRO A 38 9.37 -4.62 11.80
N ALA A 39 10.36 -3.77 11.49
CA ALA A 39 10.31 -2.91 10.30
C ALA A 39 10.30 -3.73 9.00
N ALA A 40 11.13 -4.78 8.91
CA ALA A 40 11.13 -5.67 7.75
C ALA A 40 9.78 -6.39 7.58
N GLU A 41 9.15 -6.80 8.68
CA GLU A 41 7.83 -7.43 8.65
C GLU A 41 6.74 -6.45 8.19
N TYR A 42 6.73 -5.22 8.72
CA TYR A 42 5.85 -4.15 8.24
C TYR A 42 6.03 -3.94 6.73
N LEU A 43 7.28 -3.82 6.27
CA LEU A 43 7.59 -3.57 4.87
C LEU A 43 7.08 -4.69 3.95
N ARG A 44 7.24 -5.96 4.36
CA ARG A 44 6.76 -7.13 3.60
C ARG A 44 5.25 -7.12 3.41
N ILE A 45 4.52 -6.83 4.48
CA ILE A 45 3.06 -6.83 4.45
C ILE A 45 2.58 -5.62 3.62
N THR A 46 3.09 -4.42 3.91
CA THR A 46 2.70 -3.19 3.20
C THR A 46 3.07 -3.24 1.71
N ALA A 47 4.12 -3.99 1.32
CA ALA A 47 4.45 -4.22 -0.09
C ALA A 47 3.32 -4.91 -0.87
N VAL A 48 2.50 -5.75 -0.22
CA VAL A 48 1.30 -6.35 -0.84
C VAL A 48 0.25 -5.29 -1.15
N GLY A 49 0.27 -4.14 -0.46
CA GLY A 49 -0.60 -2.99 -0.69
C GLY A 49 -0.28 -2.19 -1.96
N ILE A 50 0.96 -2.27 -2.45
CA ILE A 50 1.46 -1.43 -3.56
C ILE A 50 0.56 -1.47 -4.81
N PRO A 51 0.05 -2.62 -5.29
CA PRO A 51 -0.85 -2.67 -6.44
C PRO A 51 -2.14 -1.88 -6.21
N PHE A 52 -2.74 -1.98 -5.02
CA PHE A 52 -3.97 -1.26 -4.68
C PHE A 52 -3.73 0.24 -4.58
N LEU A 53 -2.64 0.64 -3.92
CA LEU A 53 -2.22 2.04 -3.85
C LEU A 53 -1.98 2.63 -5.24
N SER A 54 -1.31 1.88 -6.12
CA SER A 54 -1.03 2.31 -7.49
C SER A 54 -2.31 2.46 -8.31
N ALA A 55 -3.25 1.50 -8.20
CA ALA A 55 -4.54 1.56 -8.86
C ALA A 55 -5.36 2.78 -8.40
N TYR A 56 -5.45 3.01 -7.09
CA TYR A 56 -6.13 4.18 -6.54
C TYR A 56 -5.46 5.49 -6.98
N ASN A 57 -4.12 5.56 -6.98
CA ASN A 57 -3.39 6.76 -7.40
C ASN A 57 -3.60 7.08 -8.88
N PHE A 58 -3.60 6.06 -9.75
CA PHE A 58 -3.90 6.23 -11.17
C PHE A 58 -5.31 6.75 -11.38
N TYR A 59 -6.30 6.12 -10.74
CA TYR A 59 -7.68 6.57 -10.76
C TYR A 59 -7.81 8.02 -10.28
N SER A 60 -7.24 8.33 -9.12
CA SER A 60 -7.25 9.66 -8.52
C SER A 60 -6.70 10.71 -9.50
N ALA A 61 -5.60 10.39 -10.20
CA ALA A 61 -5.01 11.26 -11.20
C ALA A 61 -5.94 11.49 -12.41
N VAL A 62 -6.55 10.43 -12.95
CA VAL A 62 -7.48 10.52 -14.09
C VAL A 62 -8.72 11.34 -13.73
N THR A 63 -9.35 11.04 -12.59
CA THR A 63 -10.56 11.72 -12.14
C THR A 63 -10.31 13.21 -11.87
N LYS A 64 -9.17 13.54 -11.24
CA LYS A 64 -8.73 14.94 -11.05
C LYS A 64 -8.44 15.66 -12.37
N ALA A 65 -7.83 14.98 -13.34
CA ALA A 65 -7.56 15.55 -14.66
C ALA A 65 -8.86 15.83 -15.44
N GLY A 66 -9.91 15.04 -15.22
CA GLY A 66 -11.26 15.26 -15.74
C GLY A 66 -12.05 16.37 -15.04
N GLY A 67 -11.49 17.01 -14.00
CA GLY A 67 -12.10 18.12 -13.28
C GLY A 67 -12.85 17.75 -12.00
N ASP A 68 -12.93 16.46 -11.65
CA ASP A 68 -13.53 16.02 -10.38
C ASP A 68 -12.44 15.70 -9.34
N ALA A 69 -12.12 16.68 -8.49
CA ALA A 69 -11.26 16.46 -7.34
C ALA A 69 -12.02 15.97 -6.09
N GLY A 70 -13.36 16.09 -6.08
CA GLY A 70 -14.18 15.77 -4.92
C GLY A 70 -14.28 14.27 -4.68
N THR A 71 -14.48 13.49 -5.74
CA THR A 71 -14.62 12.03 -5.62
C THR A 71 -13.36 11.37 -5.03
N PRO A 72 -12.14 11.62 -5.54
CA PRO A 72 -10.94 11.03 -4.96
C PRO A 72 -10.72 11.41 -3.50
N VAL A 73 -11.02 12.66 -3.12
CA VAL A 73 -10.89 13.13 -1.73
C VAL A 73 -11.87 12.40 -0.81
N ARG A 74 -13.13 12.20 -1.24
CA ARG A 74 -14.12 11.41 -0.49
C ARG A 74 -13.63 9.98 -0.28
N ASP A 75 -13.16 9.33 -1.34
CA ASP A 75 -12.73 7.94 -1.29
C ASP A 75 -11.48 7.78 -0.40
N MET A 76 -10.54 8.72 -0.46
CA MET A 76 -9.37 8.78 0.44
C MET A 76 -9.81 8.92 1.90
N SER A 77 -10.78 9.80 2.16
CA SER A 77 -11.27 10.06 3.52
C SER A 77 -11.92 8.81 4.13
N VAL A 78 -12.74 8.10 3.35
CA VAL A 78 -13.34 6.82 3.79
C VAL A 78 -12.25 5.79 4.07
N SER A 79 -11.24 5.68 3.19
CA SER A 79 -10.11 4.77 3.39
C SER A 79 -9.31 5.08 4.65
N CYS A 80 -9.01 6.36 4.91
CA CYS A 80 -8.31 6.80 6.12
C CYS A 80 -9.12 6.50 7.39
N LEU A 81 -10.43 6.77 7.39
CA LEU A 81 -11.29 6.44 8.53
C LEU A 81 -11.32 4.93 8.78
N MET A 82 -11.47 4.14 7.71
CA MET A 82 -11.45 2.69 7.83
C MET A 82 -10.09 2.19 8.35
N ASN A 83 -8.99 2.80 7.90
CA ASN A 83 -7.64 2.47 8.36
C ASN A 83 -7.48 2.70 9.87
N MET A 84 -7.92 3.87 10.35
CA MET A 84 -7.87 4.21 11.76
C MET A 84 -8.68 3.24 12.64
N VAL A 85 -9.88 2.84 12.17
CA VAL A 85 -10.71 1.87 12.88
C VAL A 85 -10.05 0.49 12.88
N LEU A 86 -9.54 0.04 11.74
CA LEU A 86 -8.85 -1.25 11.61
C LEU A 86 -7.58 -1.31 12.46
N ASP A 87 -6.81 -0.23 12.52
CA ASP A 87 -5.64 -0.13 13.39
C ASP A 87 -6.04 -0.34 14.85
N TYR A 88 -7.08 0.34 15.31
CA TYR A 88 -7.58 0.14 16.67
C TYR A 88 -8.01 -1.31 16.91
N VAL A 89 -8.77 -1.91 15.99
CA VAL A 89 -9.24 -3.30 16.12
C VAL A 89 -8.06 -4.27 16.13
N PHE A 90 -7.17 -4.21 15.15
CA PHE A 90 -6.10 -5.19 14.99
C PHE A 90 -4.99 -5.03 16.03
N VAL A 91 -4.68 -3.80 16.44
CA VAL A 91 -3.60 -3.53 17.39
C VAL A 91 -4.08 -3.64 18.83
N VAL A 92 -5.22 -3.02 19.18
CA VAL A 92 -5.68 -2.95 20.57
C VAL A 92 -6.49 -4.19 20.96
N ILE A 93 -7.43 -4.61 20.11
CA ILE A 93 -8.34 -5.73 20.43
C ILE A 93 -7.65 -7.08 20.15
N ILE A 94 -7.14 -7.26 18.93
CA ILE A 94 -6.54 -8.54 18.50
C ILE A 94 -5.07 -8.66 18.91
N ARG A 95 -4.41 -7.55 19.30
CA ARG A 95 -3.02 -7.52 19.77
C ARG A 95 -2.01 -8.06 18.75
N LEU A 96 -2.24 -7.80 17.46
CA LEU A 96 -1.35 -8.22 16.36
C LEU A 96 -0.08 -7.35 16.23
N GLY A 97 0.03 -6.28 17.02
CA GLY A 97 1.18 -5.36 16.98
C GLY A 97 1.39 -4.77 15.57
N ILE A 98 2.64 -4.76 15.11
CA ILE A 98 3.03 -4.19 13.81
C ILE A 98 2.40 -4.92 12.62
N ARG A 99 2.13 -6.23 12.74
CA ARG A 99 1.39 -6.97 11.71
C ARG A 99 -0.02 -6.42 11.54
N GLY A 100 -0.65 -6.04 12.65
CA GLY A 100 -1.99 -5.44 12.67
C GLY A 100 -2.02 -4.09 11.95
N VAL A 101 -1.04 -3.22 12.23
CA VAL A 101 -0.92 -1.92 11.55
C VAL A 101 -0.73 -2.10 10.04
N ALA A 102 0.17 -3.02 9.65
CA ALA A 102 0.44 -3.27 8.24
C ALA A 102 -0.77 -3.88 7.52
N SER A 103 -1.49 -4.83 8.13
CA SER A 103 -2.68 -5.43 7.53
C SER A 103 -3.83 -4.43 7.41
N ALA A 104 -4.07 -3.60 8.43
CA ALA A 104 -5.03 -2.50 8.38
C ALA A 104 -4.72 -1.53 7.22
N THR A 105 -3.44 -1.22 7.02
CA THR A 105 -2.97 -0.39 5.90
C THR A 105 -3.31 -1.00 4.54
N VAL A 106 -3.01 -2.28 4.33
CA VAL A 106 -3.28 -2.96 3.05
C VAL A 106 -4.78 -3.08 2.79
N ILE A 107 -5.58 -3.39 3.80
CA ILE A 107 -7.04 -3.51 3.67
C ILE A 107 -7.67 -2.16 3.31
N SER A 108 -7.18 -1.06 3.90
CA SER A 108 -7.66 0.27 3.57
C SER A 108 -7.28 0.73 2.16
N GLN A 109 -6.07 0.40 1.71
CA GLN A 109 -5.67 0.64 0.32
C GLN A 109 -6.54 -0.17 -0.65
N ALA A 110 -6.84 -1.44 -0.33
CA ALA A 110 -7.72 -2.27 -1.12
C ALA A 110 -9.15 -1.70 -1.19
N ALA A 111 -9.69 -1.18 -0.08
CA ALA A 111 -10.99 -0.52 -0.08
C ALA A 111 -11.01 0.76 -0.91
N ALA A 112 -9.96 1.60 -0.83
CA ALA A 112 -9.83 2.78 -1.69
C ALA A 112 -9.83 2.40 -3.18
N ALA A 113 -9.07 1.36 -3.55
CA ALA A 113 -9.04 0.85 -4.91
C ALA A 113 -10.40 0.26 -5.34
N GLY A 114 -11.10 -0.44 -4.44
CA GLY A 114 -12.45 -0.97 -4.71
C GLY A 114 -13.48 0.13 -4.96
N LEU A 115 -13.50 1.17 -4.12
CA LEU A 115 -14.38 2.34 -4.30
C LEU A 115 -14.09 3.04 -5.63
N ALA A 116 -12.82 3.21 -5.98
CA ALA A 116 -12.39 3.76 -7.26
C ALA A 116 -12.94 2.97 -8.45
N VAL A 117 -12.86 1.63 -8.41
CA VAL A 117 -13.39 0.76 -9.48
C VAL A 117 -14.91 0.87 -9.59
N ILE A 118 -15.63 0.88 -8.47
CA ILE A 118 -17.09 1.02 -8.46
C ILE A 118 -17.51 2.35 -9.08
N TRP A 119 -16.85 3.44 -8.71
CA TRP A 119 -17.18 4.74 -9.25
C TRP A 119 -16.82 4.84 -10.74
N ALA A 120 -15.65 4.33 -11.14
CA ALA A 120 -15.28 4.25 -12.55
C ALA A 120 -16.30 3.44 -13.38
N ALA A 121 -16.87 2.37 -12.83
CA ALA A 121 -17.92 1.59 -13.49
C ALA A 121 -19.28 2.30 -13.55
N SER A 122 -19.55 3.24 -12.63
CA SER A 122 -20.77 4.06 -12.65
C SER A 122 -20.71 5.22 -13.65
N ILE A 123 -19.51 5.58 -14.11
CA ILE A 123 -19.32 6.49 -15.25
C ILE A 123 -19.53 5.68 -16.52
N SER A 124 -20.76 5.65 -17.00
CA SER A 124 -21.00 5.37 -18.41
C SER A 124 -20.40 6.54 -19.21
N PHE A 125 -19.28 6.30 -19.88
CA PHE A 125 -18.83 7.20 -20.94
C PHE A 125 -19.95 7.24 -22.00
N PRO A 126 -20.55 8.41 -22.28
CA PRO A 126 -21.47 8.56 -23.40
C PRO A 126 -20.76 8.39 -24.75
#